data_AF-A0A2W7AK60-F1
#
_entry.id   AF-A0A2W7AK60-F1
#
_cell.length_a   1.000
_cell.length_b   1.000
_cell.length_c   1.000
_cell.angle_alpha   90.00
_cell.angle_beta   90.00
_cell.angle_gamma   90.00
#
_symmetry.space_group_name_H-M   'P 1'
#
loop_
_entity.id
_entity.type
_entity.pdbx_description
1 polymer ?
#
loop_
_entity_poly.entity_id
_entity_poly.type
_entity_poly.pdbx_seq_one_letter_code
_entity_poly.pdbx_strand_id
1 'polypeptide(L)'
;MVTTLARNSKNLLPADPIDQEFAALFPHLWDWIFKDADGWHTNSKYPLSPRDLIEKWRSPNEIIGVRFCTETNRLVIDLDLGSQYHPANDEQGYKKILGVMEGIGLAGYILMQSSNSTGLHLYFPLPESVNSFNLACASRHALEKAGLTVKGGTLEIFPNVKAYSDVTKTLFNGHRLPLQEGSYLLDSNYEPYSQSIESFLIAWKNAADSQDMKILNKAIATAPRPKNIKTEETGKGTTWRSNLESRIATGWTGKGQTNELMFQIAQYGRVFLGIDDLSQLAEYTTTKSKSCNGFYEYSSHAHEVDRLALDKAKNVMATYYPYGSKSGLTSGDLNAKTKEPKVSRLEQVKQALIDLLAEIGDRVFRTTRELLKFLAKSLKSSNTTLGKFKELWQPLLKNCNAASSNEYSDFDVESNEVCGKVEIAETIAESGVTVTAPNEVLLHDVEARKAEQSQVNPQIGVSKFSLETSEPLPDNEFKPIMTFNQAVAIASTCPSPPMPESSKWHKPKEPPRENPSTLENIKVIVTADPSRARSQLAKLKAKLILPWLKGEERSQTEAAIVWLQDFIDMRFF
;
A
#
# COMPACT_ATOMS: atom_id res chain seq x y z
N MET A 1 -2.90 -5.33 31.49
CA MET A 1 -2.62 -6.69 30.98
C MET A 1 -2.15 -6.55 29.53
N VAL A 2 -0.94 -7.00 29.23
CA VAL A 2 -0.30 -6.87 27.91
C VAL A 2 -0.70 -8.07 27.05
N THR A 3 -1.57 -7.86 26.07
CA THR A 3 -2.09 -8.92 25.19
C THR A 3 -1.16 -9.14 23.99
N THR A 4 -0.36 -10.20 24.10
CA THR A 4 -0.08 -11.23 23.07
C THR A 4 -0.17 -10.89 21.57
N LEU A 5 0.61 -9.94 21.05
CA LEU A 5 0.99 -9.87 19.63
C LEU A 5 2.42 -9.34 19.42
N ALA A 6 3.42 -9.99 20.02
CA ALA A 6 4.83 -9.83 19.63
C ALA A 6 5.63 -11.08 20.02
N ARG A 7 5.66 -12.09 19.15
CA ARG A 7 6.44 -13.31 19.41
C ARG A 7 7.49 -13.65 18.34
N ASN A 8 7.84 -12.73 17.44
CA ASN A 8 8.86 -13.02 16.42
C ASN A 8 9.82 -11.86 16.07
N SER A 9 10.25 -11.13 17.09
CA SER A 9 11.57 -10.50 17.12
C SER A 9 11.98 -10.42 18.59
N LYS A 10 13.21 -10.80 18.93
CA LYS A 10 13.81 -10.36 20.19
C LYS A 10 13.85 -8.83 20.08
N ASN A 11 12.80 -8.14 20.52
CA ASN A 11 12.65 -6.71 20.30
C ASN A 11 13.86 -6.02 20.92
N LEU A 12 14.67 -5.39 20.07
CA LEU A 12 15.67 -4.43 20.51
C LEU A 12 14.88 -3.27 21.12
N LEU A 13 14.65 -3.34 22.43
CA LEU A 13 14.00 -2.29 23.16
C LEU A 13 14.98 -1.10 23.32
N PRO A 14 14.45 0.13 23.42
CA PRO A 14 15.19 1.27 23.93
C PRO A 14 15.76 0.98 25.33
N ALA A 15 16.89 1.60 25.67
CA ALA A 15 17.50 1.44 26.99
C ALA A 15 16.67 2.13 28.09
N ASP A 16 16.12 3.29 27.78
CA ASP A 16 15.31 4.08 28.70
C ASP A 16 13.88 3.48 28.83
N PRO A 17 13.40 3.18 30.05
CA PRO A 17 12.02 2.74 30.29
C PRO A 17 10.94 3.69 29.74
N ILE A 18 11.18 5.00 29.77
CA ILE A 18 10.23 6.00 29.25
C ILE A 18 10.09 5.87 27.73
N ASP A 19 11.21 5.67 27.03
CA ASP A 19 11.23 5.42 25.59
C ASP A 19 10.56 4.07 25.24
N GLN A 20 10.70 3.05 26.09
CA GLN A 20 10.00 1.78 25.91
C GLN A 20 8.49 1.96 26.00
N GLU A 21 8.01 2.71 26.99
CA GLU A 21 6.59 2.98 27.18
C GLU A 21 6.01 3.80 26.01
N PHE A 22 6.72 4.82 25.55
CA PHE A 22 6.32 5.60 24.38
C PHE A 22 6.26 4.76 23.10
N ALA A 23 7.28 3.96 22.82
CA ALA A 23 7.28 3.08 21.65
C ALA A 23 6.13 2.05 21.69
N ALA A 24 5.75 1.58 22.89
CA ALA A 24 4.66 0.63 23.07
C ALA A 24 3.28 1.19 22.69
N LEU A 25 3.11 2.51 22.66
CA LEU A 25 1.87 3.15 22.19
C LEU A 25 1.64 2.98 20.68
N PHE A 26 2.70 2.64 19.93
CA PHE A 26 2.69 2.53 18.47
C PHE A 26 3.13 1.13 18.00
N PRO A 27 2.35 0.06 18.29
CA PRO A 27 2.80 -1.33 18.09
C PRO A 27 2.89 -1.77 16.63
N HIS A 28 2.31 -1.02 15.67
CA HIS A 28 2.36 -1.36 14.26
C HIS A 28 3.57 -0.71 13.57
N LEU A 29 4.65 -1.48 13.45
CA LEU A 29 5.94 -1.00 12.95
C LEU A 29 6.19 -1.31 11.47
N TRP A 30 5.27 -2.02 10.80
CA TRP A 30 5.29 -2.22 9.34
C TRP A 30 4.58 -1.08 8.63
N ASP A 31 4.87 -0.90 7.33
CA ASP A 31 4.22 0.09 6.47
C ASP A 31 4.27 1.52 7.05
N TRP A 32 5.33 1.82 7.82
CA TRP A 32 5.57 3.12 8.43
C TRP A 32 5.82 4.18 7.36
N ILE A 33 5.56 5.43 7.70
CA ILE A 33 5.70 6.55 6.76
C ILE A 33 6.83 7.48 7.19
N PHE A 34 7.45 8.14 6.23
CA PHE A 34 8.44 9.19 6.46
C PHE A 34 8.19 10.35 5.52
N LYS A 35 8.64 11.54 5.93
CA LYS A 35 8.53 12.76 5.13
C LYS A 35 9.91 13.20 4.67
N ASP A 36 10.03 13.49 3.38
CA ASP A 36 11.18 14.17 2.78
C ASP A 36 10.71 15.42 2.00
N ALA A 37 11.54 15.94 1.10
CA ALA A 37 11.24 17.12 0.29
C ALA A 37 10.09 16.90 -0.71
N ASP A 38 9.87 15.67 -1.17
CA ASP A 38 8.83 15.33 -2.15
C ASP A 38 7.49 15.00 -1.47
N GLY A 39 7.50 14.83 -0.14
CA GLY A 39 6.30 14.68 0.68
C GLY A 39 6.32 13.42 1.54
N TRP A 40 5.15 12.81 1.74
CA TRP A 40 4.99 11.61 2.56
C TRP A 40 5.16 10.32 1.75
N HIS A 41 6.06 9.46 2.19
CA HIS A 41 6.38 8.18 1.57
C HIS A 41 6.12 7.02 2.52
N THR A 42 5.81 5.85 1.95
CA THR A 42 5.60 4.61 2.72
C THR A 42 6.79 3.68 2.58
N ASN A 43 7.29 3.17 3.71
CA ASN A 43 8.27 2.09 3.73
C ASN A 43 7.59 0.75 4.06
N SER A 44 7.46 -0.09 3.04
CA SER A 44 6.97 -1.47 3.17
C SER A 44 8.09 -2.52 3.07
N LYS A 45 9.36 -2.09 3.00
CA LYS A 45 10.51 -2.99 2.78
C LYS A 45 10.90 -3.74 4.05
N TYR A 46 10.77 -3.10 5.21
CA TYR A 46 11.11 -3.66 6.51
C TYR A 46 10.31 -2.95 7.63
N PRO A 47 10.07 -3.62 8.77
CA PRO A 47 9.48 -2.98 9.93
C PRO A 47 10.52 -2.19 10.71
N LEU A 48 10.09 -1.16 11.44
CA LEU A 48 10.92 -0.60 12.51
C LEU A 48 11.03 -1.61 13.66
N SER A 49 12.16 -1.63 14.36
CA SER A 49 12.19 -2.11 15.74
C SER A 49 11.78 -0.98 16.71
N PRO A 50 11.38 -1.27 17.96
CA PRO A 50 11.10 -0.23 18.95
C PRO A 50 12.27 0.74 19.16
N ARG A 51 13.51 0.25 19.11
CA ARG A 51 14.72 1.08 19.15
C ARG A 51 14.84 1.98 17.92
N ASP A 52 14.65 1.44 16.71
CA ASP A 52 14.74 2.24 15.48
C ASP A 52 13.66 3.33 15.46
N LEU A 53 12.47 3.03 15.96
CA LEU A 53 11.38 4.01 16.08
C LEU A 53 11.83 5.19 16.95
N ILE A 54 12.41 4.93 18.12
CA ILE A 54 12.85 5.99 19.04
C ILE A 54 14.03 6.77 18.46
N GLU A 55 15.00 6.08 17.86
CA GLU A 55 16.17 6.73 17.23
C GLU A 55 15.72 7.70 16.13
N LYS A 56 14.84 7.24 15.24
CA LYS A 56 14.27 8.08 14.17
C LYS A 56 13.36 9.17 14.69
N TRP A 57 12.57 8.90 15.73
CA TRP A 57 11.70 9.88 16.35
C TRP A 57 12.49 11.04 17.00
N ARG A 58 13.63 10.73 17.63
CA ARG A 58 14.56 11.72 18.22
C ARG A 58 15.38 12.49 17.17
N SER A 59 15.51 11.96 15.96
CA SER A 59 16.30 12.60 14.91
C SER A 59 15.65 13.91 14.48
N PRO A 60 16.37 15.06 14.55
CA PRO A 60 15.82 16.34 14.13
C PRO A 60 15.64 16.43 12.60
N ASN A 61 16.26 15.53 11.84
CA ASN A 61 16.23 15.52 10.38
C ASN A 61 15.23 14.52 9.81
N GLU A 62 14.56 13.74 10.66
CA GLU A 62 13.60 12.72 10.21
C GLU A 62 12.23 13.01 10.79
N ILE A 63 11.24 13.10 9.92
CA ILE A 63 9.83 13.12 10.31
C ILE A 63 9.24 11.78 9.91
N ILE A 64 8.69 11.05 10.89
CA ILE A 64 8.16 9.72 10.68
C ILE A 64 6.73 9.61 11.20
N GLY A 65 6.05 8.57 10.76
CA GLY A 65 4.68 8.29 11.14
C GLY A 65 4.38 6.81 11.08
N VAL A 66 3.25 6.45 11.67
CA VAL A 66 2.83 5.06 11.77
C VAL A 66 1.42 4.89 11.23
N ARG A 67 1.10 3.66 10.85
CA ARG A 67 -0.25 3.25 10.45
C ARG A 67 -0.90 2.44 11.57
N PHE A 68 -2.17 2.14 11.37
CA PHE A 68 -2.93 1.25 12.24
C PHE A 68 -2.89 -0.17 11.71
N CYS A 69 -3.04 -1.15 12.60
CA CYS A 69 -3.25 -2.55 12.23
C CYS A 69 -4.70 -2.97 12.50
N THR A 70 -4.96 -4.27 12.66
CA THR A 70 -6.30 -4.81 12.95
C THR A 70 -6.91 -4.26 14.24
N GLU A 71 -6.07 -4.01 15.24
CA GLU A 71 -6.47 -3.51 16.55
C GLU A 71 -5.70 -2.24 16.90
N THR A 72 -6.30 -1.40 17.73
CA THR A 72 -5.68 -0.16 18.20
C THR A 72 -6.22 0.23 19.56
N ASN A 73 -5.39 0.96 20.31
CA ASN A 73 -5.71 1.58 21.58
C ASN A 73 -5.82 3.11 21.45
N ARG A 74 -6.05 3.64 20.24
CA ARG A 74 -6.22 5.08 20.04
C ARG A 74 -7.08 5.40 18.83
N LEU A 75 -7.74 6.55 18.89
CA LEU A 75 -8.17 7.31 17.73
C LEU A 75 -7.34 8.60 17.66
N VAL A 76 -7.04 9.08 16.46
CA VAL A 76 -6.47 10.41 16.24
C VAL A 76 -7.37 11.15 15.27
N ILE A 77 -7.70 12.40 15.59
CA ILE A 77 -8.31 13.35 14.66
C ILE A 77 -7.24 14.36 14.26
N ASP A 78 -7.14 14.64 12.96
CA ASP A 78 -6.26 15.67 12.41
C ASP A 78 -7.10 16.81 11.82
N LEU A 79 -6.79 18.03 12.25
CA LEU A 79 -7.43 19.27 11.85
C LEU A 79 -6.37 20.23 11.34
N ASP A 80 -6.31 20.42 10.03
CA ASP A 80 -5.44 21.43 9.44
C ASP A 80 -5.87 22.85 9.86
N LEU A 81 -4.91 23.77 9.92
CA LEU A 81 -5.16 25.19 10.21
C LEU A 81 -6.24 25.80 9.30
N GLY A 82 -6.31 25.37 8.04
CA GLY A 82 -7.32 25.82 7.07
C GLY A 82 -8.68 25.14 7.20
N SER A 83 -8.84 24.17 8.10
CA SER A 83 -10.11 23.48 8.32
C SER A 83 -11.17 24.43 8.85
N GLN A 84 -12.38 24.34 8.30
CA GLN A 84 -13.53 25.07 8.82
C GLN A 84 -13.88 24.70 10.27
N TYR A 85 -13.35 23.62 10.82
CA TYR A 85 -13.57 23.20 12.20
C TYR A 85 -12.37 23.44 13.11
N HIS A 86 -11.30 24.05 12.59
CA HIS A 86 -10.18 24.48 13.42
C HIS A 86 -10.67 25.61 14.36
N PRO A 87 -10.27 25.64 15.65
CA PRO A 87 -10.75 26.64 16.61
C PRO A 87 -10.47 28.10 16.19
N ALA A 88 -9.38 28.33 15.45
CA ALA A 88 -9.08 29.63 14.86
C ALA A 88 -10.10 30.10 13.79
N ASN A 89 -10.86 29.18 13.19
CA ASN A 89 -11.84 29.45 12.14
C ASN A 89 -13.29 29.30 12.65
N ASP A 90 -13.56 28.28 13.46
CA ASP A 90 -14.85 28.02 14.10
C ASP A 90 -14.70 27.22 15.41
N GLU A 91 -14.60 27.95 16.52
CA GLU A 91 -14.56 27.38 17.88
C GLU A 91 -15.81 26.54 18.21
N GLN A 92 -16.98 26.85 17.64
CA GLN A 92 -18.20 26.06 17.86
C GLN A 92 -18.15 24.75 17.08
N GLY A 93 -17.63 24.78 15.86
CA GLY A 93 -17.34 23.60 15.05
C GLY A 93 -16.37 22.65 15.76
N TYR A 94 -15.30 23.18 16.32
CA TYR A 94 -14.35 22.43 17.15
C TYR A 94 -15.04 21.79 18.38
N LYS A 95 -15.78 22.58 19.17
CA LYS A 95 -16.52 22.07 20.34
C LYS A 95 -17.55 21.02 19.97
N LYS A 96 -18.17 21.15 18.80
CA LYS A 96 -19.12 20.17 18.28
C LYS A 96 -18.43 18.85 17.95
N ILE A 97 -17.21 18.86 17.39
CA ILE A 97 -16.41 17.63 17.24
C ILE A 97 -16.22 16.98 18.61
N LEU A 98 -15.72 17.72 19.60
CA LEU A 98 -15.47 17.18 20.95
C LEU A 98 -16.72 16.58 21.58
N GLY A 99 -17.85 17.28 21.55
CA GLY A 99 -19.12 16.78 22.09
C GLY A 99 -19.65 15.54 21.37
N VAL A 100 -19.41 15.42 20.06
CA VAL A 100 -19.77 14.21 19.30
C VAL A 100 -18.90 13.02 19.70
N MET A 101 -17.60 13.25 19.88
CA MET A 101 -16.65 12.21 20.32
C MET A 101 -16.98 11.75 21.74
N GLU A 102 -17.23 12.68 22.66
CA GLU A 102 -17.69 12.38 24.02
C GLU A 102 -19.01 11.59 23.99
N GLY A 103 -19.96 11.96 23.12
CA GLY A 103 -21.25 11.27 22.96
C GLY A 103 -21.15 9.81 22.51
N ILE A 104 -20.01 9.39 21.91
CA ILE A 104 -19.72 7.98 21.60
C ILE A 104 -18.76 7.32 22.59
N GLY A 105 -18.51 7.96 23.74
CA GLY A 105 -17.67 7.42 24.82
C GLY A 105 -16.19 7.80 24.74
N LEU A 106 -15.81 8.67 23.80
CA LEU A 106 -14.45 9.23 23.67
C LEU A 106 -14.36 10.58 24.39
N ALA A 107 -14.40 10.56 25.72
CA ALA A 107 -14.49 11.74 26.58
C ALA A 107 -13.14 12.36 26.95
N GLY A 108 -12.06 11.58 26.97
CA GLY A 108 -10.70 12.08 27.24
C GLY A 108 -9.89 12.28 25.96
N TYR A 109 -9.16 13.38 25.84
CA TYR A 109 -8.25 13.58 24.71
C TYR A 109 -6.98 14.35 25.09
N ILE A 110 -5.96 14.20 24.26
CA ILE A 110 -4.74 15.00 24.28
C ILE A 110 -4.81 15.96 23.09
N LEU A 111 -4.70 17.25 23.36
CA LEU A 111 -4.62 18.29 22.35
C LEU A 111 -3.16 18.57 22.02
N MET A 112 -2.84 18.56 20.72
CA MET A 112 -1.48 18.79 20.25
C MET A 112 -1.45 19.64 18.99
N GLN A 113 -0.42 20.46 18.86
CA GLN A 113 0.02 20.96 17.56
C GLN A 113 0.69 19.81 16.79
N SER A 114 0.31 19.59 15.55
CA SER A 114 0.80 18.51 14.70
C SER A 114 2.13 18.85 14.00
N SER A 115 2.34 20.12 13.65
CA SER A 115 3.56 20.62 13.01
C SER A 115 3.67 22.16 13.06
N ASN A 116 4.72 22.72 12.45
CA ASN A 116 4.91 24.17 12.31
C ASN A 116 3.78 24.88 11.53
N SER A 117 2.91 24.14 10.83
CA SER A 117 1.70 24.70 10.20
C SER A 117 0.57 25.00 11.19
N THR A 118 0.80 24.76 12.49
CA THR A 118 -0.15 24.95 13.61
C THR A 118 -1.47 24.18 13.51
N GLY A 119 -1.56 23.20 12.61
CA GLY A 119 -2.65 22.21 12.61
C GLY A 119 -2.67 21.40 13.91
N LEU A 120 -3.80 20.75 14.20
CA LEU A 120 -4.04 20.07 15.47
C LEU A 120 -4.18 18.56 15.29
N HIS A 121 -3.55 17.81 16.19
CA HIS A 121 -3.89 16.42 16.45
C HIS A 121 -4.64 16.30 17.78
N LEU A 122 -5.80 15.65 17.75
CA LEU A 122 -6.53 15.20 18.94
C LEU A 122 -6.32 13.70 19.09
N TYR A 123 -5.53 13.29 20.09
CA TYR A 123 -5.40 11.88 20.43
C TYR A 123 -6.49 11.50 21.43
N PHE A 124 -7.21 10.41 21.17
CA PHE A 124 -8.12 9.76 22.11
C PHE A 124 -7.56 8.38 22.48
N PRO A 125 -6.67 8.30 23.47
CA PRO A 125 -6.18 7.05 24.03
C PRO A 125 -7.29 6.17 24.58
N LEU A 126 -7.17 4.85 24.42
CA LEU A 126 -8.09 3.86 24.94
C LEU A 126 -7.40 2.99 25.99
N PRO A 127 -8.07 2.65 27.10
CA PRO A 127 -7.52 1.79 28.15
C PRO A 127 -7.39 0.33 27.69
N GLU A 128 -8.14 -0.07 26.66
CA GLU A 128 -8.07 -1.38 26.03
C GLU A 128 -8.10 -1.26 24.50
N SER A 129 -7.57 -2.28 23.81
CA SER A 129 -7.54 -2.29 22.35
C SER A 129 -8.89 -2.68 21.77
N VAL A 130 -9.30 -1.98 20.71
CA VAL A 130 -10.52 -2.26 19.93
C VAL A 130 -10.16 -2.51 18.48
N ASN A 131 -11.12 -3.05 17.71
CA ASN A 131 -10.92 -3.22 16.27
C ASN A 131 -10.81 -1.86 15.56
N SER A 132 -9.69 -1.61 14.89
CA SER A 132 -9.39 -0.32 14.25
C SER A 132 -10.44 0.09 13.21
N PHE A 133 -10.92 -0.86 12.40
CA PHE A 133 -11.90 -0.55 11.36
C PHE A 133 -13.28 -0.20 11.93
N ASN A 134 -13.73 -0.94 12.95
CA ASN A 134 -15.01 -0.64 13.58
C ASN A 134 -14.96 0.69 14.36
N LEU A 135 -13.83 1.01 15.01
CA LEU A 135 -13.61 2.31 15.64
C LEU A 135 -13.69 3.45 14.61
N ALA A 136 -13.06 3.27 13.45
CA ALA A 136 -13.15 4.22 12.34
C ALA A 136 -14.61 4.41 11.87
N CYS A 137 -15.36 3.31 11.71
CA CYS A 137 -16.77 3.36 11.30
C CYS A 137 -17.64 4.12 12.32
N ALA A 138 -17.47 3.84 13.61
CA ALA A 138 -18.22 4.51 14.67
C ALA A 138 -17.92 6.00 14.73
N SER A 139 -16.63 6.38 14.69
CA SER A 139 -16.20 7.77 14.73
C SER A 139 -16.71 8.55 13.51
N ARG A 140 -16.51 8.00 12.30
CA ARG A 140 -17.01 8.60 11.06
C ARG A 140 -18.52 8.77 11.08
N HIS A 141 -19.25 7.71 11.45
CA HIS A 141 -20.71 7.74 11.48
C HIS A 141 -21.23 8.80 12.46
N ALA A 142 -20.62 8.92 13.65
CA ALA A 142 -21.01 9.91 14.64
C ALA A 142 -20.80 11.34 14.14
N LEU A 143 -19.61 11.63 13.58
CA LEU A 143 -19.27 12.93 13.01
C LEU A 143 -20.21 13.31 11.86
N GLU A 144 -20.39 12.41 10.88
CA GLU A 144 -21.25 12.66 9.72
C GLU A 144 -22.73 12.81 10.13
N LYS A 145 -23.22 12.02 11.10
CA LYS A 145 -24.57 12.15 11.64
C LYS A 145 -24.80 13.50 12.33
N ALA A 146 -23.75 14.09 12.90
CA ALA A 146 -23.79 15.43 13.46
C ALA A 146 -23.66 16.54 12.41
N GLY A 147 -23.54 16.21 11.12
CA GLY A 147 -23.36 17.16 10.03
C GLY A 147 -21.92 17.68 9.91
N LEU A 148 -20.93 16.95 10.44
CA LEU A 148 -19.51 17.26 10.28
C LEU A 148 -18.95 16.50 9.07
N THR A 149 -18.28 17.20 8.17
CA THR A 149 -17.74 16.61 6.94
C THR A 149 -16.34 16.02 7.18
N VAL A 150 -16.25 14.70 7.22
CA VAL A 150 -14.97 13.98 7.32
C VAL A 150 -14.30 13.90 5.95
N LYS A 151 -13.21 14.64 5.76
CA LYS A 151 -12.48 14.74 4.49
C LYS A 151 -11.01 15.11 4.73
N GLY A 152 -10.14 14.61 3.84
CA GLY A 152 -8.74 14.99 3.73
C GLY A 152 -8.54 16.51 3.68
N GLY A 153 -7.60 17.02 4.49
CA GLY A 153 -7.29 18.44 4.59
C GLY A 153 -8.31 19.30 5.36
N THR A 154 -9.22 18.68 6.12
CA THR A 154 -10.24 19.39 6.90
C THR A 154 -10.52 18.71 8.23
N LEU A 155 -11.02 17.48 8.19
CA LEU A 155 -11.31 16.67 9.36
C LEU A 155 -10.98 15.23 8.99
N GLU A 156 -9.77 14.81 9.32
CA GLU A 156 -9.30 13.46 9.08
C GLU A 156 -9.38 12.64 10.35
N ILE A 157 -9.68 11.35 10.19
CA ILE A 157 -9.76 10.40 11.29
C ILE A 157 -8.81 9.23 11.05
N PHE A 158 -8.18 8.78 12.13
CA PHE A 158 -7.14 7.78 12.13
C PHE A 158 -7.38 6.82 13.30
N PRO A 159 -7.76 5.56 13.06
CA PRO A 159 -7.88 4.90 11.76
C PRO A 159 -8.99 5.48 10.87
N ASN A 160 -8.79 5.42 9.55
CA ASN A 160 -9.78 5.82 8.56
C ASN A 160 -10.67 4.65 8.11
N VAL A 161 -11.86 4.96 7.61
CA VAL A 161 -12.74 3.95 7.01
C VAL A 161 -12.27 3.61 5.60
N LYS A 162 -11.32 2.68 5.51
CA LYS A 162 -10.74 2.22 4.23
C LYS A 162 -11.71 1.31 3.47
N ALA A 163 -11.65 1.35 2.13
CA ALA A 163 -12.29 0.32 1.31
C ALA A 163 -11.56 -1.02 1.50
N TYR A 164 -12.31 -2.11 1.52
CA TYR A 164 -11.74 -3.46 1.51
C TYR A 164 -11.57 -3.93 0.07
N SER A 165 -10.45 -4.58 -0.23
CA SER A 165 -10.17 -5.19 -1.54
C SER A 165 -9.75 -6.64 -1.30
N ASP A 166 -10.40 -7.57 -2.00
CA ASP A 166 -10.04 -8.98 -2.00
C ASP A 166 -8.73 -9.27 -2.75
N VAL A 167 -8.27 -8.31 -3.57
CA VAL A 167 -7.12 -8.49 -4.49
C VAL A 167 -5.87 -7.82 -3.94
N THR A 168 -6.02 -6.70 -3.24
CA THR A 168 -4.91 -5.85 -2.77
C THR A 168 -5.09 -5.52 -1.29
N LYS A 169 -4.02 -5.69 -0.51
CA LYS A 169 -3.99 -5.26 0.90
C LYS A 169 -4.26 -3.75 0.95
N THR A 170 -5.38 -3.34 1.52
CA THR A 170 -5.65 -1.92 1.79
C THR A 170 -5.11 -1.53 3.15
N LEU A 171 -4.32 -0.47 3.19
CA LEU A 171 -3.72 0.05 4.43
C LEU A 171 -4.61 1.13 5.02
N PHE A 172 -4.55 1.29 6.35
CA PHE A 172 -5.06 2.51 6.97
C PHE A 172 -4.14 3.68 6.60
N ASN A 173 -4.68 4.90 6.55
CA ASN A 173 -3.87 6.09 6.41
C ASN A 173 -2.87 6.18 7.58
N GLY A 174 -1.68 6.68 7.28
CA GLY A 174 -0.65 6.91 8.28
C GLY A 174 -0.72 8.33 8.80
N HIS A 175 -0.36 8.52 10.06
CA HIS A 175 -0.25 9.83 10.67
C HIS A 175 1.16 10.02 11.25
N ARG A 176 1.61 11.27 11.31
CA ARG A 176 2.87 11.66 11.95
C ARG A 176 2.87 11.25 13.42
N LEU A 177 4.00 10.76 13.92
CA LEU A 177 4.19 10.54 15.36
C LEU A 177 4.14 11.87 16.14
N PRO A 178 3.62 11.87 17.37
CA PRO A 178 3.53 13.09 18.17
C PRO A 178 4.92 13.59 18.60
N LEU A 179 5.03 14.85 19.02
CA LEU A 179 6.21 15.43 19.67
C LEU A 179 7.51 15.52 18.84
N GLN A 180 7.45 15.23 17.54
CA GLN A 180 8.56 15.54 16.63
C GLN A 180 8.67 17.05 16.36
N GLU A 181 9.64 17.49 15.56
CA GLU A 181 9.88 18.92 15.27
C GLU A 181 8.59 19.71 14.94
N GLY A 182 8.33 20.78 15.69
CA GLY A 182 7.14 21.61 15.50
C GLY A 182 5.84 21.02 16.05
N SER A 183 5.88 19.89 16.75
CA SER A 183 4.72 19.28 17.43
C SER A 183 4.86 19.42 18.94
N TYR A 184 3.81 19.94 19.59
CA TYR A 184 3.80 20.25 21.02
C TYR A 184 2.47 19.85 21.65
N LEU A 185 2.49 19.49 22.93
CA LEU A 185 1.29 19.45 23.76
C LEU A 185 0.76 20.86 23.97
N LEU A 186 -0.55 21.04 23.84
CA LEU A 186 -1.20 22.34 24.03
C LEU A 186 -2.10 22.33 25.26
N ASP A 187 -2.22 23.48 25.90
CA ASP A 187 -3.16 23.70 26.99
C ASP A 187 -4.57 24.03 26.47
N SER A 188 -5.50 24.37 27.37
CA SER A 188 -6.87 24.74 27.00
C SER A 188 -6.99 26.05 26.22
N ASN A 189 -5.94 26.86 26.20
CA ASN A 189 -5.87 28.11 25.43
C ASN A 189 -5.12 27.90 24.10
N TYR A 190 -4.84 26.65 23.72
CA TYR A 190 -4.07 26.28 22.53
C TYR A 190 -2.59 26.72 22.58
N GLU A 191 -2.07 27.03 23.77
CA GLU A 191 -0.67 27.44 23.94
C GLU A 191 0.24 26.21 24.17
N PRO A 192 1.40 26.12 23.50
CA PRO A 192 2.37 25.06 23.74
C PRO A 192 2.91 25.07 25.16
N TYR A 193 2.80 23.95 25.88
CA TYR A 193 3.35 23.82 27.24
C TYR A 193 4.43 22.74 27.41
N SER A 194 4.50 21.75 26.51
CA SER A 194 5.51 20.70 26.61
C SER A 194 5.78 19.99 25.29
N GLN A 195 7.02 19.51 25.13
CA GLN A 195 7.43 18.58 24.08
C GLN A 195 7.94 17.24 24.66
N SER A 196 7.80 17.01 25.97
CA SER A 196 8.42 15.85 26.63
C SER A 196 7.58 14.58 26.53
N ILE A 197 8.24 13.43 26.40
CA ILE A 197 7.58 12.12 26.38
C ILE A 197 6.82 11.90 27.69
N GLU A 198 7.40 12.27 28.82
CA GLU A 198 6.81 12.08 30.15
C GLU A 198 5.47 12.82 30.27
N SER A 199 5.42 14.06 29.83
CA SER A 199 4.18 14.85 29.84
C SER A 199 3.12 14.21 28.95
N PHE A 200 3.53 13.68 27.80
CA PHE A 200 2.64 12.99 26.87
C PHE A 200 2.14 11.66 27.43
N LEU A 201 2.98 10.87 28.10
CA LEU A 201 2.59 9.60 28.74
C LEU A 201 1.61 9.83 29.89
N ILE A 202 1.82 10.88 30.70
CA ILE A 202 0.89 11.28 31.77
C ILE A 202 -0.46 11.68 31.15
N ALA A 203 -0.45 12.55 30.14
CA ALA A 203 -1.67 12.96 29.42
C ALA A 203 -2.37 11.76 28.77
N TRP A 204 -1.60 10.83 28.21
CA TRP A 204 -2.11 9.61 27.59
C TRP A 204 -2.88 8.75 28.58
N LYS A 205 -2.29 8.47 29.74
CA LYS A 205 -2.92 7.68 30.79
C LYS A 205 -4.20 8.35 31.29
N ASN A 206 -4.14 9.64 31.60
CA ASN A 206 -5.31 10.39 32.09
C ASN A 206 -6.46 10.38 31.06
N ALA A 207 -6.15 10.58 29.78
CA ALA A 207 -7.15 10.53 28.72
C ALA A 207 -7.73 9.12 28.53
N ALA A 208 -6.90 8.07 28.59
CA ALA A 208 -7.35 6.69 28.50
C ALA A 208 -8.28 6.30 29.67
N ASP A 209 -7.95 6.72 30.89
CA ASP A 209 -8.76 6.46 32.08
C ASP A 209 -10.10 7.20 32.07
N SER A 210 -10.22 8.24 31.23
CA SER A 210 -11.44 9.05 31.11
C SER A 210 -12.44 8.52 30.07
N GLN A 211 -12.11 7.46 29.32
CA GLN A 211 -13.02 6.94 28.28
C GLN A 211 -14.18 6.14 28.86
N ASP A 212 -15.38 6.28 28.28
CA ASP A 212 -16.50 5.39 28.56
C ASP A 212 -16.50 4.23 27.55
N MET A 213 -15.78 3.17 27.90
CA MET A 213 -15.67 1.98 27.06
C MET A 213 -17.01 1.26 26.85
N LYS A 214 -17.99 1.42 27.74
CA LYS A 214 -19.30 0.79 27.58
C LYS A 214 -20.10 1.51 26.49
N ILE A 215 -20.10 2.84 26.48
CA ILE A 215 -20.72 3.64 25.41
C ILE A 215 -19.97 3.42 24.10
N LEU A 216 -18.63 3.43 24.13
CA LEU A 216 -17.81 3.23 22.94
C LEU A 216 -18.03 1.86 22.30
N ASN A 217 -18.00 0.78 23.09
CA ASN A 217 -18.25 -0.57 22.56
C ASN A 217 -19.67 -0.69 21.98
N LYS A 218 -20.66 -0.02 22.56
CA LYS A 218 -22.01 0.06 21.99
C LYS A 218 -22.04 0.84 20.67
N ALA A 219 -21.33 1.96 20.58
CA ALA A 219 -21.21 2.74 19.34
C ALA A 219 -20.51 1.91 18.24
N ILE A 220 -19.40 1.25 18.57
CA ILE A 220 -18.66 0.33 17.68
C ILE A 220 -19.56 -0.81 17.16
N ALA A 221 -20.38 -1.42 18.04
CA ALA A 221 -21.25 -2.51 17.65
C ALA A 221 -22.44 -2.09 16.78
N THR A 222 -22.91 -0.85 16.92
CA THR A 222 -24.12 -0.33 16.24
C THR A 222 -23.82 0.50 15.01
N ALA A 223 -22.59 0.98 14.85
CA ALA A 223 -22.19 1.81 13.72
C ALA A 223 -22.42 1.05 12.39
N PRO A 224 -23.10 1.67 11.41
CA PRO A 224 -23.25 1.07 10.11
C PRO A 224 -21.88 0.94 9.46
N ARG A 225 -21.55 -0.26 9.01
CA ARG A 225 -20.44 -0.42 8.08
C ARG A 225 -20.86 0.21 6.76
N PRO A 226 -20.03 1.07 6.14
CA PRO A 226 -20.39 1.61 4.85
C PRO A 226 -20.58 0.46 3.86
N LYS A 227 -21.79 0.35 3.33
CA LYS A 227 -22.14 -0.63 2.31
C LYS A 227 -21.37 -0.25 1.05
N ASN A 228 -20.26 -0.95 0.80
CA ASN A 228 -19.34 -0.63 -0.29
C ASN A 228 -19.08 0.87 -0.35
N ILE A 229 -18.08 1.37 0.40
CA ILE A 229 -17.45 2.63 -0.04
C ILE A 229 -16.98 2.32 -1.46
N LYS A 230 -17.80 2.69 -2.45
CA LYS A 230 -17.32 3.04 -3.77
C LYS A 230 -16.45 4.23 -3.47
N THR A 231 -15.20 3.97 -3.11
CA THR A 231 -14.15 4.96 -3.26
C THR A 231 -14.35 5.45 -4.68
N GLU A 232 -14.38 6.76 -4.89
CA GLU A 232 -14.06 7.28 -6.21
C GLU A 232 -12.87 6.45 -6.67
N GLU A 233 -13.08 5.70 -7.75
CA GLU A 233 -12.11 4.71 -8.15
C GLU A 233 -10.82 5.53 -8.34
N THR A 234 -9.76 5.24 -7.58
CA THR A 234 -8.46 5.90 -7.73
C THR A 234 -7.51 4.89 -8.33
N GLY A 235 -7.13 5.13 -9.59
CA GLY A 235 -6.25 4.27 -10.37
C GLY A 235 -6.13 4.75 -11.81
N LYS A 236 -5.15 4.27 -12.58
CA LYS A 236 -4.95 4.70 -13.98
C LYS A 236 -6.21 4.56 -14.85
N GLY A 237 -7.07 3.58 -14.55
CA GLY A 237 -8.34 3.38 -15.27
C GLY A 237 -9.40 4.48 -15.01
N THR A 238 -9.25 5.26 -13.95
CA THR A 238 -10.32 6.13 -13.43
C THR A 238 -10.13 7.55 -13.91
N THR A 239 -8.88 8.04 -13.90
CA THR A 239 -8.47 9.20 -14.71
C THR A 239 -8.75 8.97 -16.19
N TRP A 240 -8.48 7.77 -16.71
CA TRP A 240 -8.78 7.45 -18.11
C TRP A 240 -10.28 7.50 -18.40
N ARG A 241 -11.11 6.95 -17.51
CA ARG A 241 -12.58 7.05 -17.57
C ARG A 241 -13.05 8.49 -17.57
N SER A 242 -12.64 9.31 -16.60
CA SER A 242 -13.04 10.72 -16.51
C SER A 242 -12.59 11.52 -17.74
N ASN A 243 -11.38 11.26 -18.26
CA ASN A 243 -10.90 11.90 -19.49
C ASN A 243 -11.69 11.46 -20.72
N LEU A 244 -12.14 10.20 -20.81
CA LEU A 244 -13.04 9.74 -21.88
C LEU A 244 -14.42 10.38 -21.75
N GLU A 245 -15.01 10.40 -20.55
CA GLU A 245 -16.31 11.02 -20.29
C GLU A 245 -16.29 12.51 -20.62
N SER A 246 -15.24 13.24 -20.23
CA SER A 246 -15.05 14.65 -20.57
C SER A 246 -14.97 14.88 -22.09
N ARG A 247 -14.15 14.10 -22.82
CA ARG A 247 -14.03 14.21 -24.29
C ARG A 247 -15.33 13.90 -25.01
N ILE A 248 -16.05 12.85 -24.58
CA ILE A 248 -17.35 12.46 -25.14
C ILE A 248 -18.42 13.52 -24.85
N ALA A 249 -18.40 14.13 -23.67
CA ALA A 249 -19.34 15.18 -23.27
C ALA A 249 -19.09 16.49 -24.03
N THR A 250 -17.82 16.87 -24.22
CA THR A 250 -17.43 18.02 -25.06
C THR A 250 -17.88 17.83 -26.50
N GLY A 251 -17.81 16.60 -27.01
CA GLY A 251 -18.22 16.28 -28.37
C GLY A 251 -17.25 16.81 -29.43
N TRP A 252 -17.77 17.11 -30.61
CA TRP A 252 -16.99 17.63 -31.72
C TRP A 252 -16.86 19.14 -31.63
N THR A 253 -15.65 19.64 -31.76
CA THR A 253 -15.32 21.07 -31.75
C THR A 253 -14.70 21.55 -33.06
N GLY A 254 -14.43 20.63 -34.00
CA GLY A 254 -13.86 20.93 -35.30
C GLY A 254 -13.84 19.75 -36.26
N LYS A 255 -13.52 20.02 -37.53
CA LYS A 255 -13.44 19.00 -38.59
C LYS A 255 -12.27 18.03 -38.33
N GLY A 256 -12.42 16.79 -38.80
CA GLY A 256 -11.36 15.75 -38.72
C GLY A 256 -11.36 14.89 -37.44
N GLN A 257 -12.20 15.19 -36.44
CA GLN A 257 -12.18 14.52 -35.13
C GLN A 257 -12.97 13.19 -35.08
N THR A 258 -13.75 12.87 -36.11
CA THR A 258 -14.75 11.78 -36.06
C THR A 258 -14.15 10.42 -35.78
N ASN A 259 -13.04 10.05 -36.42
CA ASN A 259 -12.43 8.74 -36.22
C ASN A 259 -11.95 8.56 -34.77
N GLU A 260 -11.36 9.60 -34.19
CA GLU A 260 -10.83 9.56 -32.83
C GLU A 260 -11.97 9.53 -31.79
N LEU A 261 -12.96 10.42 -31.91
CA LEU A 261 -14.07 10.48 -30.96
C LEU A 261 -14.93 9.21 -31.00
N MET A 262 -15.22 8.66 -32.19
CA MET A 262 -15.96 7.39 -32.30
C MET A 262 -15.16 6.22 -31.72
N PHE A 263 -13.84 6.22 -31.87
CA PHE A 263 -12.98 5.21 -31.25
C PHE A 263 -13.01 5.32 -29.72
N GLN A 264 -12.95 6.53 -29.16
CA GLN A 264 -13.04 6.79 -27.72
C GLN A 264 -14.41 6.41 -27.14
N ILE A 265 -15.50 6.66 -27.88
CA ILE A 265 -16.84 6.21 -27.51
C ILE A 265 -16.90 4.68 -27.46
N ALA A 266 -16.39 3.99 -28.48
CA ALA A 266 -16.33 2.53 -28.50
C ALA A 266 -15.44 1.97 -27.36
N GLN A 267 -14.31 2.61 -27.06
CA GLN A 267 -13.46 2.25 -25.92
C GLN A 267 -14.23 2.35 -24.59
N TYR A 268 -14.98 3.44 -24.40
CA TYR A 268 -15.79 3.62 -23.20
C TYR A 268 -16.85 2.52 -23.06
N GLY A 269 -17.57 2.20 -24.15
CA GLY A 269 -18.57 1.13 -24.17
C GLY A 269 -17.98 -0.25 -23.86
N ARG A 270 -16.83 -0.58 -24.46
CA ARG A 270 -16.14 -1.85 -24.22
C ARG A 270 -15.60 -1.98 -22.81
N VAL A 271 -14.85 -0.97 -22.38
CA VAL A 271 -14.03 -1.05 -21.16
C VAL A 271 -14.88 -0.74 -19.94
N PHE A 272 -15.67 0.34 -19.94
CA PHE A 272 -16.35 0.78 -18.71
C PHE A 272 -17.83 0.38 -18.63
N LEU A 273 -18.50 0.20 -19.78
CA LEU A 273 -19.87 -0.36 -19.81
C LEU A 273 -19.89 -1.88 -19.95
N GLY A 274 -18.74 -2.50 -20.23
CA GLY A 274 -18.59 -3.95 -20.31
C GLY A 274 -19.32 -4.59 -21.48
N ILE A 275 -19.58 -3.85 -22.56
CA ILE A 275 -20.26 -4.38 -23.74
C ILE A 275 -19.32 -5.38 -24.45
N ASP A 276 -19.75 -6.64 -24.52
CA ASP A 276 -18.99 -7.78 -25.06
C ASP A 276 -19.58 -8.37 -26.35
N ASP A 277 -20.64 -7.76 -26.86
CA ASP A 277 -21.20 -8.08 -28.17
C ASP A 277 -20.83 -6.99 -29.20
N LEU A 278 -20.39 -7.43 -30.39
CA LEU A 278 -19.93 -6.53 -31.44
C LEU A 278 -21.04 -5.63 -31.98
N SER A 279 -22.23 -6.19 -32.18
CA SER A 279 -23.36 -5.45 -32.73
C SER A 279 -23.87 -4.42 -31.72
N GLN A 280 -23.95 -4.80 -30.44
CA GLN A 280 -24.33 -3.90 -29.35
C GLN A 280 -23.32 -2.76 -29.16
N LEU A 281 -22.02 -3.04 -29.28
CA LEU A 281 -20.99 -1.99 -29.16
C LEU A 281 -21.04 -1.02 -30.35
N ALA A 282 -21.28 -1.52 -31.56
CA ALA A 282 -21.47 -0.70 -32.74
C ALA A 282 -22.73 0.18 -32.63
N GLU A 283 -23.86 -0.39 -32.21
CA GLU A 283 -25.11 0.34 -31.98
C GLU A 283 -24.96 1.43 -30.91
N TYR A 284 -24.31 1.10 -29.78
CA TYR A 284 -23.97 2.08 -28.74
C TYR A 284 -23.12 3.22 -29.31
N THR A 285 -22.09 2.88 -30.08
CA THR A 285 -21.17 3.87 -30.65
C THR A 285 -21.88 4.80 -31.63
N THR A 286 -22.75 4.25 -32.50
CA THR A 286 -23.62 5.03 -33.39
C THR A 286 -24.52 5.97 -32.60
N THR A 287 -25.29 5.42 -31.65
CA THR A 287 -26.32 6.15 -30.92
C THR A 287 -25.68 7.28 -30.12
N LYS A 288 -24.58 6.97 -29.42
CA LYS A 288 -23.87 7.94 -28.61
C LYS A 288 -23.26 9.04 -29.48
N SER A 289 -22.63 8.70 -30.61
CA SER A 289 -22.06 9.68 -31.53
C SER A 289 -23.12 10.65 -32.07
N LYS A 290 -24.27 10.14 -32.51
CA LYS A 290 -25.41 10.96 -32.98
C LYS A 290 -25.96 11.90 -31.90
N SER A 291 -25.85 11.52 -30.62
CA SER A 291 -26.33 12.31 -29.49
C SER A 291 -25.33 13.36 -28.97
N CYS A 292 -24.08 13.32 -29.41
CA CYS A 292 -23.03 14.21 -28.92
C CYS A 292 -23.05 15.57 -29.61
N ASN A 293 -22.66 16.62 -28.87
CA ASN A 293 -22.56 17.97 -29.39
C ASN A 293 -21.60 18.06 -30.58
N GLY A 294 -21.95 18.89 -31.57
CA GLY A 294 -21.13 19.15 -32.75
C GLY A 294 -21.04 18.02 -33.77
N PHE A 295 -21.62 16.83 -33.52
CA PHE A 295 -21.49 15.69 -34.44
C PHE A 295 -22.00 16.04 -35.84
N TYR A 296 -23.23 16.54 -35.97
CA TYR A 296 -23.79 16.92 -37.28
C TYR A 296 -23.17 18.18 -37.89
N GLU A 297 -22.55 19.03 -37.06
CA GLU A 297 -21.95 20.30 -37.49
C GLU A 297 -20.54 20.12 -38.05
N TYR A 298 -19.74 19.26 -37.42
CA TYR A 298 -18.31 19.11 -37.74
C TYR A 298 -17.95 17.75 -38.35
N SER A 299 -18.83 16.75 -38.27
CA SER A 299 -18.59 15.44 -38.91
C SER A 299 -19.10 15.40 -40.35
N SER A 300 -18.17 15.25 -41.30
CA SER A 300 -18.53 14.92 -42.69
C SER A 300 -18.92 13.46 -42.90
N HIS A 301 -18.90 12.63 -41.84
CA HIS A 301 -19.15 11.18 -41.92
C HIS A 301 -20.53 10.76 -41.39
N ALA A 302 -21.46 11.71 -41.16
CA ALA A 302 -22.80 11.40 -40.67
C ALA A 302 -23.55 10.36 -41.54
N HIS A 303 -23.29 10.34 -42.84
CA HIS A 303 -23.89 9.42 -43.81
C HIS A 303 -23.34 7.99 -43.74
N GLU A 304 -22.17 7.77 -43.14
CA GLU A 304 -21.53 6.44 -43.02
C GLU A 304 -21.22 6.05 -41.57
N VAL A 305 -21.85 6.73 -40.61
CA VAL A 305 -21.61 6.56 -39.17
C VAL A 305 -21.78 5.12 -38.69
N ASP A 306 -22.75 4.38 -39.21
CA ASP A 306 -23.00 2.99 -38.80
C ASP A 306 -21.87 2.05 -39.25
N ARG A 307 -21.32 2.28 -40.45
CA ARG A 307 -20.17 1.54 -40.97
C ARG A 307 -18.92 1.85 -40.14
N LEU A 308 -18.68 3.12 -39.82
CA LEU A 308 -17.54 3.54 -39.01
C LEU A 308 -17.63 3.03 -37.57
N ALA A 309 -18.82 3.06 -36.97
CA ALA A 309 -19.06 2.53 -35.63
C ALA A 309 -18.74 1.03 -35.56
N LEU A 310 -19.13 0.26 -36.57
CA LEU A 310 -18.79 -1.15 -36.68
C LEU A 310 -17.28 -1.39 -36.82
N ASP A 311 -16.59 -0.58 -37.62
CA ASP A 311 -15.12 -0.64 -37.76
C ASP A 311 -14.42 -0.37 -36.42
N LYS A 312 -14.84 0.69 -35.70
CA LYS A 312 -14.27 1.02 -34.39
C LYS A 312 -14.58 -0.04 -33.34
N ALA A 313 -15.80 -0.58 -33.32
CA ALA A 313 -16.17 -1.66 -32.42
C ALA A 313 -15.29 -2.91 -32.65
N LYS A 314 -15.03 -3.30 -33.91
CA LYS A 314 -14.11 -4.41 -34.24
C LYS A 314 -12.70 -4.15 -33.71
N ASN A 315 -12.17 -2.95 -33.97
CA ASN A 315 -10.81 -2.59 -33.55
C ASN A 315 -10.67 -2.58 -32.02
N VAL A 316 -11.65 -1.99 -31.33
CA VAL A 316 -11.67 -1.90 -29.87
C VAL A 316 -11.83 -3.28 -29.23
N MET A 317 -12.72 -4.14 -29.73
CA MET A 317 -12.90 -5.49 -29.18
C MET A 317 -11.67 -6.39 -29.37
N ALA A 318 -10.89 -6.18 -30.43
CA ALA A 318 -9.65 -6.91 -30.66
C ALA A 318 -8.53 -6.50 -29.67
N THR A 319 -8.62 -5.31 -29.07
CA THR A 319 -7.51 -4.69 -28.31
C THR A 319 -7.83 -4.50 -26.82
N TYR A 320 -9.11 -4.30 -26.47
CA TYR A 320 -9.55 -3.89 -25.15
C TYR A 320 -10.55 -4.87 -24.54
N TYR A 321 -10.51 -5.00 -23.21
CA TYR A 321 -11.37 -5.88 -22.41
C TYR A 321 -12.16 -5.06 -21.39
N PRO A 322 -13.32 -5.58 -20.90
CA PRO A 322 -14.06 -4.94 -19.82
C PRO A 322 -13.17 -4.68 -18.60
N TYR A 323 -13.28 -3.50 -18.02
CA TYR A 323 -12.51 -3.05 -16.88
C TYR A 323 -12.79 -3.94 -15.67
N GLY A 324 -11.74 -4.38 -14.98
CA GLY A 324 -11.86 -5.32 -13.86
C GLY A 324 -12.17 -6.77 -14.26
N SER A 325 -12.36 -7.07 -15.56
CA SER A 325 -12.35 -8.47 -16.00
C SER A 325 -10.97 -9.05 -15.77
N LYS A 326 -10.89 -10.23 -15.15
CA LYS A 326 -9.70 -11.06 -15.24
C LYS A 326 -9.58 -11.38 -16.71
N SER A 327 -8.47 -10.99 -17.36
CA SER A 327 -8.15 -11.51 -18.68
C SER A 327 -8.41 -13.01 -18.66
N GLY A 328 -9.16 -13.52 -19.64
CA GLY A 328 -9.49 -14.93 -19.73
C GLY A 328 -8.23 -15.78 -19.80
N LEU A 329 -7.71 -16.13 -18.62
CA LEU A 329 -7.06 -17.39 -18.35
C LEU A 329 -8.09 -18.21 -17.57
N THR A 330 -9.22 -18.49 -18.22
CA THR A 330 -9.92 -19.74 -17.95
C THR A 330 -8.95 -20.84 -18.37
N SER A 331 -8.38 -21.55 -17.41
CA SER A 331 -7.59 -22.76 -17.61
C SER A 331 -8.44 -23.93 -18.12
N GLY A 332 -9.40 -23.66 -19.01
CA GLY A 332 -10.42 -24.61 -19.47
C GLY A 332 -10.70 -24.60 -20.98
N ASP A 333 -10.19 -23.62 -21.74
CA ASP A 333 -10.32 -23.61 -23.22
C ASP A 333 -8.96 -23.53 -23.94
N LEU A 334 -7.97 -24.24 -23.38
CA LEU A 334 -6.81 -24.70 -24.16
C LEU A 334 -7.17 -25.98 -24.92
N ASN A 335 -8.20 -25.90 -25.77
CA ASN A 335 -8.12 -26.53 -27.09
C ASN A 335 -7.72 -25.46 -28.12
N ALA A 336 -6.74 -24.65 -27.73
CA ALA A 336 -5.87 -24.01 -28.68
C ALA A 336 -5.21 -25.13 -29.49
N LYS A 337 -5.50 -25.16 -30.79
CA LYS A 337 -4.60 -25.75 -31.80
C LYS A 337 -3.18 -25.54 -31.32
N THR A 338 -2.48 -26.63 -31.02
CA THR A 338 -1.07 -26.68 -30.66
C THR A 338 -0.29 -25.77 -31.59
N LYS A 339 -0.05 -24.53 -31.14
CA LYS A 339 1.01 -23.71 -31.70
C LYS A 339 2.24 -24.10 -30.89
N GLU A 340 3.11 -24.85 -31.56
CA GLU A 340 4.45 -25.16 -31.10
C GLU A 340 5.09 -23.91 -30.48
N PRO A 341 5.87 -24.06 -29.40
CA PRO A 341 6.53 -22.94 -28.75
C PRO A 341 7.35 -22.18 -29.79
N LYS A 342 6.99 -20.92 -30.06
CA LYS A 342 7.82 -20.04 -30.88
C LYS A 342 9.10 -19.77 -30.11
N VAL A 343 10.15 -20.51 -30.46
CA VAL A 343 11.55 -20.26 -30.07
C VAL A 343 11.81 -18.76 -30.17
N SER A 344 12.35 -18.16 -29.10
CA SER A 344 12.62 -16.72 -29.05
C SER A 344 13.44 -16.33 -30.28
N ARG A 345 13.14 -15.19 -30.91
CA ARG A 345 13.92 -14.72 -32.07
C ARG A 345 15.42 -14.60 -31.75
N LEU A 346 15.78 -14.35 -30.48
CA LEU A 346 17.17 -14.39 -30.02
C LEU A 346 17.75 -15.81 -29.97
N GLU A 347 16.96 -16.80 -29.56
CA GLU A 347 17.39 -18.20 -29.56
C GLU A 347 17.53 -18.73 -30.99
N GLN A 348 16.66 -18.31 -31.91
CA GLN A 348 16.80 -18.63 -33.34
C GLN A 348 18.08 -18.03 -33.92
N VAL A 349 18.38 -16.77 -33.61
CA VAL A 349 19.62 -16.11 -34.06
C VAL A 349 20.85 -16.75 -33.41
N LYS A 350 20.77 -17.15 -32.14
CA LYS A 350 21.84 -17.86 -31.43
C LYS A 350 22.12 -19.23 -32.06
N GLN A 351 21.08 -20.01 -32.34
CA GLN A 351 21.22 -21.32 -32.97
C GLN A 351 21.74 -21.19 -34.39
N ALA A 352 21.18 -20.28 -35.19
CA ALA A 352 21.67 -20.01 -36.54
C ALA A 352 23.11 -19.50 -36.55
N LEU A 353 23.54 -18.75 -35.52
CA LEU A 353 24.94 -18.37 -35.36
C LEU A 353 25.80 -19.60 -35.07
N ILE A 354 25.39 -20.49 -34.15
CA ILE A 354 26.13 -21.74 -33.86
C ILE A 354 26.27 -22.62 -35.10
N ASP A 355 25.19 -22.80 -35.87
CA ASP A 355 25.19 -23.61 -37.09
C ASP A 355 26.09 -22.97 -38.16
N LEU A 356 25.98 -21.65 -38.35
CA LEU A 356 26.83 -20.91 -39.27
C LEU A 356 28.30 -20.93 -38.85
N LEU A 357 28.61 -20.90 -37.54
CA LEU A 357 29.96 -21.04 -37.02
C LEU A 357 30.55 -22.42 -37.32
N ALA A 358 29.73 -23.48 -37.30
CA ALA A 358 30.15 -24.82 -37.70
C ALA A 358 30.43 -24.92 -39.20
N GLU A 359 29.70 -24.18 -40.05
CA GLU A 359 29.88 -24.15 -41.51
C GLU A 359 31.02 -23.24 -41.98
N ILE A 360 31.32 -22.15 -41.27
CA ILE A 360 32.36 -21.17 -41.66
C ILE A 360 33.77 -21.79 -41.65
N GLY A 361 34.01 -22.86 -40.89
CA GLY A 361 35.28 -23.59 -40.88
C GLY A 361 36.53 -22.69 -40.73
N ASP A 362 37.59 -22.98 -41.50
CA ASP A 362 38.84 -22.20 -41.53
C ASP A 362 38.81 -21.02 -42.51
N ARG A 363 37.62 -20.50 -42.84
CA ARG A 363 37.51 -19.37 -43.77
C ARG A 363 38.18 -18.13 -43.20
N VAL A 364 39.10 -17.57 -43.99
CA VAL A 364 39.88 -16.39 -43.61
C VAL A 364 39.18 -15.11 -44.11
N PHE A 365 39.06 -14.12 -43.23
CA PHE A 365 38.53 -12.80 -43.55
C PHE A 365 39.66 -11.76 -43.56
N ARG A 366 39.54 -10.69 -44.35
CA ARG A 366 40.62 -9.69 -44.41
C ARG A 366 40.59 -8.73 -43.24
N THR A 367 39.40 -8.45 -42.70
CA THR A 367 39.19 -7.53 -41.57
C THR A 367 38.05 -7.99 -40.64
N THR A 368 38.07 -7.53 -39.39
CA THR A 368 36.98 -7.75 -38.41
C THR A 368 35.64 -7.20 -38.91
N ARG A 369 35.65 -6.07 -39.62
CA ARG A 369 34.44 -5.45 -40.19
C ARG A 369 33.83 -6.32 -41.28
N GLU A 370 34.65 -7.01 -42.07
CA GLU A 370 34.20 -7.95 -43.10
C GLU A 370 33.54 -9.19 -42.48
N LEU A 371 34.14 -9.75 -41.42
CA LEU A 371 33.56 -10.85 -40.65
C LEU A 371 32.19 -10.46 -40.07
N LEU A 372 32.08 -9.33 -39.39
CA LEU A 372 30.82 -8.88 -38.78
C LEU A 372 29.74 -8.59 -39.83
N LYS A 373 30.10 -7.96 -40.96
CA LYS A 373 29.16 -7.77 -42.09
C LYS A 373 28.70 -9.09 -42.68
N PHE A 374 29.60 -10.07 -42.80
CA PHE A 374 29.26 -11.41 -43.28
C PHE A 374 28.27 -12.11 -42.35
N LEU A 375 28.51 -12.07 -41.03
CA LEU A 375 27.61 -12.65 -40.02
C LEU A 375 26.24 -11.94 -40.00
N ALA A 376 26.23 -10.60 -40.00
CA ALA A 376 24.99 -9.81 -39.98
C ALA A 376 24.11 -10.09 -41.21
N LYS A 377 24.74 -10.18 -42.39
CA LYS A 377 24.05 -10.48 -43.65
C LYS A 377 23.52 -11.91 -43.68
N SER A 378 24.33 -12.88 -43.25
CA SER A 378 23.95 -14.30 -43.27
C SER A 378 22.83 -14.61 -42.28
N LEU A 379 22.86 -13.98 -41.11
CA LEU A 379 21.86 -14.16 -40.04
C LEU A 379 20.66 -13.21 -40.15
N LYS A 380 20.66 -12.29 -41.14
CA LYS A 380 19.65 -11.23 -41.30
C LYS A 380 19.41 -10.46 -39.98
N SER A 381 20.50 -10.14 -39.28
CA SER A 381 20.49 -9.49 -37.96
C SER A 381 21.33 -8.21 -37.93
N SER A 382 21.05 -7.32 -36.98
CA SER A 382 21.87 -6.11 -36.78
C SER A 382 23.19 -6.41 -36.06
N ASN A 383 24.20 -5.54 -36.24
CA ASN A 383 25.45 -5.62 -35.47
C ASN A 383 25.20 -5.52 -33.95
N THR A 384 24.19 -4.73 -33.53
CA THR A 384 23.75 -4.63 -32.14
C THR A 384 23.25 -5.98 -31.59
N THR A 385 22.59 -6.79 -32.43
CA THR A 385 22.13 -8.13 -32.05
C THR A 385 23.30 -9.11 -31.95
N LEU A 386 24.28 -9.00 -32.86
CA LEU A 386 25.50 -9.81 -32.80
C LEU A 386 26.36 -9.47 -31.59
N GLY A 387 26.40 -8.20 -31.16
CA GLY A 387 27.11 -7.77 -29.96
C GLY A 387 26.68 -8.49 -28.69
N LYS A 388 25.41 -8.94 -28.62
CA LYS A 388 24.87 -9.73 -27.49
C LYS A 388 25.38 -11.16 -27.43
N PHE A 389 26.00 -11.66 -28.50
CA PHE A 389 26.55 -13.01 -28.60
C PHE A 389 28.06 -12.96 -28.86
N LYS A 390 28.73 -11.92 -28.33
CA LYS A 390 30.17 -11.67 -28.53
C LYS A 390 31.01 -12.90 -28.18
N GLU A 391 30.68 -13.60 -27.08
CA GLU A 391 31.38 -14.83 -26.69
C GLU A 391 31.41 -15.91 -27.78
N LEU A 392 30.42 -15.97 -28.69
CA LEU A 392 30.32 -17.02 -29.71
C LEU A 392 31.16 -16.72 -30.96
N TRP A 393 31.20 -15.47 -31.43
CA TRP A 393 31.88 -15.12 -32.69
C TRP A 393 33.27 -14.50 -32.48
N GLN A 394 33.59 -13.97 -31.30
CA GLN A 394 34.90 -13.38 -30.99
C GLN A 394 36.09 -14.35 -31.23
N PRO A 395 35.98 -15.68 -30.97
CA PRO A 395 37.06 -16.62 -31.29
C PRO A 395 37.43 -16.69 -32.77
N LEU A 396 36.56 -16.26 -33.70
CA LEU A 396 36.84 -16.22 -35.13
C LEU A 396 37.73 -15.04 -35.56
N LEU A 397 38.01 -14.08 -34.67
CA LEU A 397 38.94 -13.00 -34.98
C LEU A 397 40.35 -13.49 -35.31
N LYS A 398 40.72 -14.69 -34.83
CA LYS A 398 41.98 -15.36 -35.20
C LYS A 398 42.06 -15.75 -36.69
N ASN A 399 40.90 -15.87 -37.35
CA ASN A 399 40.79 -16.16 -38.79
C ASN A 399 40.78 -14.85 -39.61
N CYS A 400 41.03 -13.70 -39.00
CA CYS A 400 41.21 -12.44 -39.71
C CYS A 400 42.70 -12.17 -39.92
N ASN A 401 43.09 -11.73 -41.12
CA ASN A 401 44.48 -11.34 -41.38
C ASN A 401 44.85 -10.11 -40.54
N ALA A 402 45.98 -10.17 -39.82
CA ALA A 402 46.42 -9.19 -38.81
C ALA A 402 46.77 -7.78 -39.34
N ALA A 403 46.44 -7.44 -40.60
CA ALA A 403 46.77 -6.13 -41.19
C ALA A 403 45.82 -4.98 -40.79
N SER A 404 44.88 -5.19 -39.85
CA SER A 404 44.03 -4.09 -39.34
C SER A 404 43.69 -4.20 -37.86
N SER A 405 44.63 -4.68 -37.03
CA SER A 405 44.43 -4.89 -35.59
C SER A 405 44.40 -3.60 -34.75
N ASN A 406 43.85 -2.50 -35.27
CA ASN A 406 43.68 -1.23 -34.54
C ASN A 406 42.27 -0.59 -34.61
N GLU A 407 41.25 -1.23 -35.17
CA GLU A 407 39.89 -0.65 -35.27
C GLU A 407 38.82 -1.37 -34.42
N TYR A 408 39.11 -1.74 -33.17
CA TYR A 408 38.07 -2.30 -32.27
C TYR A 408 37.89 -1.56 -30.94
N SER A 409 38.35 -0.30 -30.83
CA SER A 409 38.09 0.56 -29.66
C SER A 409 36.88 1.51 -29.81
N ASP A 410 36.31 1.70 -31.00
CA ASP A 410 35.40 2.84 -31.27
C ASP A 410 33.91 2.47 -31.50
N PHE A 411 33.39 1.40 -30.88
CA PHE A 411 31.97 1.04 -31.03
C PHE A 411 31.11 1.21 -29.77
N ASP A 412 31.65 1.79 -28.68
CA ASP A 412 30.89 2.07 -27.45
C ASP A 412 30.40 3.52 -27.31
N VAL A 413 30.53 4.36 -28.35
CA VAL A 413 30.01 5.74 -28.33
C VAL A 413 29.33 6.07 -29.65
N GLU A 414 28.04 5.74 -29.78
CA GLU A 414 27.04 6.49 -30.56
C GLU A 414 25.70 5.72 -30.61
N SER A 415 24.85 5.97 -29.60
CA SER A 415 23.39 5.95 -29.78
C SER A 415 22.71 6.83 -28.74
N ASN A 416 23.11 8.09 -28.72
CA ASN A 416 22.25 9.20 -28.34
C ASN A 416 22.54 10.31 -29.36
N GLU A 417 21.83 10.31 -30.49
CA GLU A 417 21.23 11.53 -31.03
C GLU A 417 20.39 11.27 -32.27
N VAL A 418 19.42 12.16 -32.39
CA VAL A 418 18.26 12.19 -33.27
C VAL A 418 18.66 12.53 -34.71
N CYS A 419 18.05 11.84 -35.68
CA CYS A 419 18.19 12.18 -37.10
C CYS A 419 17.39 13.46 -37.43
N GLY A 420 18.10 14.43 -38.04
CA GLY A 420 17.70 15.80 -38.37
C GLY A 420 16.55 15.96 -39.37
N LYS A 421 15.88 17.12 -39.36
CA LYS A 421 16.19 18.41 -40.04
C LYS A 421 15.47 18.54 -41.39
N VAL A 422 14.59 19.55 -41.49
CA VAL A 422 14.47 20.42 -42.67
C VAL A 422 14.26 21.86 -42.17
N GLU A 423 15.00 22.77 -42.81
CA GLU A 423 15.16 24.21 -42.56
C GLU A 423 13.91 25.04 -42.92
N ILE A 424 13.82 26.26 -42.37
CA ILE A 424 13.71 27.53 -43.12
C ILE A 424 14.11 28.67 -42.15
N ALA A 425 14.97 29.57 -42.62
CA ALA A 425 15.35 30.81 -41.96
C ALA A 425 14.37 31.94 -42.32
N GLU A 426 14.05 32.83 -41.38
CA GLU A 426 13.92 34.26 -41.64
C GLU A 426 13.86 35.08 -40.34
N THR A 427 14.65 36.15 -40.33
CA THR A 427 14.77 37.20 -39.31
C THR A 427 13.55 38.15 -39.39
N ILE A 428 13.07 38.71 -38.27
CA ILE A 428 12.63 40.11 -38.06
C ILE A 428 11.96 40.26 -36.66
N ALA A 429 12.04 41.48 -36.15
CA ALA A 429 11.86 41.95 -34.78
C ALA A 429 10.43 42.04 -34.22
N GLU A 430 10.40 42.36 -32.91
CA GLU A 430 9.35 43.06 -32.14
C GLU A 430 8.00 42.37 -31.89
N SER A 431 7.73 42.09 -30.61
CA SER A 431 6.69 42.76 -29.79
C SER A 431 6.09 41.82 -28.74
N GLY A 432 5.91 42.36 -27.52
CA GLY A 432 4.70 42.10 -26.75
C GLY A 432 4.75 41.09 -25.60
N VAL A 433 4.73 41.65 -24.39
CA VAL A 433 3.82 41.28 -23.29
C VAL A 433 3.97 39.89 -22.65
N THR A 434 4.61 39.84 -21.48
CA THR A 434 4.28 38.88 -20.43
C THR A 434 3.55 39.60 -19.30
N VAL A 435 2.26 39.29 -19.19
CA VAL A 435 1.40 39.66 -18.05
C VAL A 435 1.81 38.82 -16.84
N THR A 436 2.31 39.49 -15.81
CA THR A 436 2.36 39.03 -14.43
C THR A 436 0.95 39.01 -13.83
N ALA A 437 0.66 38.00 -13.01
CA ALA A 437 -0.48 37.99 -12.10
C ALA A 437 -0.01 37.65 -10.68
N PRO A 438 -0.66 38.20 -9.63
CA PRO A 438 0.08 38.93 -8.61
C PRO A 438 -0.28 38.55 -7.15
N ASN A 439 0.43 39.22 -6.24
CA ASN A 439 0.10 39.56 -4.85
C ASN A 439 0.71 38.71 -3.73
N GLU A 440 1.97 39.00 -3.44
CA GLU A 440 2.41 39.27 -2.06
C GLU A 440 1.91 40.66 -1.61
N VAL A 441 1.47 40.78 -0.37
CA VAL A 441 1.27 42.07 0.30
C VAL A 441 2.48 42.34 1.20
N LEU A 442 3.22 43.39 0.83
CA LEU A 442 4.22 44.07 1.66
C LEU A 442 3.61 44.60 2.95
N LEU A 443 4.34 44.48 4.06
CA LEU A 443 4.36 45.51 5.09
C LEU A 443 5.81 45.93 5.34
N HIS A 444 5.98 47.25 5.36
CA HIS A 444 7.21 48.01 5.32
C HIS A 444 8.09 47.90 6.57
N ASP A 445 9.39 47.93 6.33
CA ASP A 445 10.46 48.21 7.28
C ASP A 445 10.30 49.58 7.99
N VAL A 446 10.58 49.60 9.29
CA VAL A 446 10.98 50.81 10.01
C VAL A 446 12.32 50.54 10.72
N GLU A 447 13.31 51.24 10.20
CA GLU A 447 14.61 51.67 10.69
C GLU A 447 15.18 51.14 12.03
N ALA A 448 16.44 50.70 11.91
CA ALA A 448 17.36 50.37 12.97
C ALA A 448 17.75 51.57 13.87
N ARG A 449 17.82 51.31 15.18
CA ARG A 449 18.72 52.02 16.11
C ARG A 449 19.49 51.02 16.97
N LYS A 450 20.80 51.27 17.09
CA LYS A 450 21.82 50.49 17.79
C LYS A 450 21.78 50.68 19.32
N ALA A 451 22.33 49.65 19.98
CA ALA A 451 22.99 49.60 21.29
C ALA A 451 22.08 49.50 22.53
N GLU A 452 22.18 48.39 23.27
CA GLU A 452 23.09 48.21 24.42
C GLU A 452 23.12 46.74 24.90
N GLN A 453 24.30 46.34 25.41
CA GLN A 453 24.60 45.03 25.98
C GLN A 453 24.03 44.91 27.39
N SER A 454 23.53 43.72 27.77
CA SER A 454 23.73 43.22 29.13
C SER A 454 23.59 41.69 29.18
N GLN A 455 24.69 41.04 29.56
CA GLN A 455 24.76 39.63 29.92
C GLN A 455 24.17 39.44 31.32
N VAL A 456 23.21 38.53 31.49
CA VAL A 456 22.94 37.90 32.79
C VAL A 456 22.67 36.41 32.56
N ASN A 457 23.55 35.60 33.12
CA ASN A 457 23.49 34.15 33.23
C ASN A 457 23.04 33.83 34.67
N PRO A 458 22.13 32.86 34.91
CA PRO A 458 22.13 32.20 36.20
C PRO A 458 22.27 30.67 36.07
N GLN A 459 23.33 30.18 36.71
CA GLN A 459 23.49 28.81 37.14
C GLN A 459 22.41 28.41 38.16
N ILE A 460 21.84 27.21 37.99
CA ILE A 460 21.19 26.40 39.02
C ILE A 460 21.43 24.95 38.56
N GLY A 461 21.93 23.96 39.30
CA GLY A 461 22.19 23.75 40.71
C GLY A 461 22.14 22.23 40.90
N VAL A 462 23.28 21.54 40.73
CA VAL A 462 23.36 20.07 40.82
C VAL A 462 23.36 19.66 42.30
N SER A 463 22.28 19.03 42.75
CA SER A 463 22.18 18.43 44.07
C SER A 463 22.80 17.03 44.08
N LYS A 464 23.77 16.83 44.97
CA LYS A 464 24.43 15.55 45.31
C LYS A 464 23.65 14.86 46.43
N PHE A 465 23.25 13.60 46.24
CA PHE A 465 22.99 12.58 47.27
C PHE A 465 22.74 11.26 46.51
N SER A 466 23.25 10.08 46.84
CA SER A 466 24.43 9.56 47.54
C SER A 466 24.61 8.15 46.97
N LEU A 467 25.86 7.73 46.83
CA LEU A 467 26.25 6.35 46.52
C LEU A 467 26.00 5.47 47.74
N GLU A 468 25.24 4.39 47.59
CA GLU A 468 25.36 3.20 48.44
C GLU A 468 25.40 1.95 47.55
N THR A 469 26.41 1.12 47.82
CA THR A 469 26.74 -0.14 47.16
C THR A 469 26.16 -1.34 47.91
N SER A 470 25.88 -2.40 47.13
CA SER A 470 25.90 -3.85 47.42
C SER A 470 24.84 -4.50 48.34
N GLU A 471 23.99 -5.37 47.76
CA GLU A 471 24.09 -6.85 47.80
C GLU A 471 22.96 -7.54 46.97
N PRO A 472 23.13 -8.80 46.49
CA PRO A 472 22.21 -9.46 45.57
C PRO A 472 21.04 -10.18 46.27
N LEU A 473 19.83 -10.12 45.69
CA LEU A 473 18.64 -10.82 46.17
C LEU A 473 18.51 -12.24 45.54
N PRO A 474 17.88 -13.20 46.25
CA PRO A 474 17.94 -14.64 45.94
C PRO A 474 16.96 -15.10 44.85
N ASP A 475 17.31 -16.22 44.21
CA ASP A 475 16.47 -16.96 43.25
C ASP A 475 15.11 -17.35 43.86
N ASN A 476 14.03 -16.75 43.36
CA ASN A 476 12.66 -17.20 43.65
C ASN A 476 12.12 -18.01 42.46
N GLU A 477 11.94 -19.31 42.71
CA GLU A 477 11.24 -20.25 41.82
C GLU A 477 9.80 -19.78 41.51
N PHE A 478 9.49 -19.60 40.23
CA PHE A 478 8.12 -19.40 39.77
C PHE A 478 7.33 -20.72 39.82
N LYS A 479 6.31 -20.80 40.68
CA LYS A 479 5.27 -21.84 40.60
C LYS A 479 4.09 -21.33 39.76
N PRO A 480 3.57 -22.11 38.78
CA PRO A 480 2.43 -21.71 37.94
C PRO A 480 1.10 -21.71 38.72
N ILE A 481 0.25 -20.74 38.41
CA ILE A 481 -0.97 -20.37 39.16
C ILE A 481 -2.18 -21.30 38.92
N MET A 482 -2.17 -22.22 37.94
CA MET A 482 -3.20 -23.26 37.80
C MET A 482 -2.68 -24.50 37.06
N THR A 483 -3.21 -25.67 37.42
CA THR A 483 -2.90 -26.95 36.76
C THR A 483 -3.89 -27.26 35.64
N PHE A 484 -3.44 -28.03 34.64
CA PHE A 484 -4.24 -28.46 33.48
C PHE A 484 -5.58 -29.10 33.87
N ASN A 485 -5.60 -29.87 34.95
CA ASN A 485 -6.82 -30.54 35.43
C ASN A 485 -7.85 -29.56 35.99
N GLN A 486 -7.42 -28.40 36.53
CA GLN A 486 -8.32 -27.36 37.03
C GLN A 486 -9.02 -26.63 35.87
N ALA A 487 -8.36 -26.43 34.73
CA ALA A 487 -8.97 -25.83 33.55
C ALA A 487 -10.05 -26.73 32.91
N VAL A 488 -9.84 -28.05 32.92
CA VAL A 488 -10.80 -29.04 32.39
C VAL A 488 -12.09 -29.09 33.22
N ALA A 489 -11.99 -28.97 34.54
CA ALA A 489 -13.14 -28.97 35.44
C ALA A 489 -14.05 -27.74 35.25
N ILE A 490 -13.49 -26.57 34.92
CA ILE A 490 -14.25 -25.34 34.70
C ILE A 490 -14.97 -25.36 33.34
N ALA A 491 -14.34 -25.93 32.31
CA ALA A 491 -14.94 -26.03 30.98
C ALA A 491 -16.14 -26.99 30.92
N SER A 492 -16.22 -27.96 31.84
CA SER A 492 -17.29 -28.97 31.88
C SER A 492 -18.56 -28.50 32.61
N THR A 493 -18.56 -27.31 33.22
CA THR A 493 -19.71 -26.77 33.99
C THR A 493 -20.55 -25.72 33.25
N CYS A 494 -20.24 -25.38 32.00
CA CYS A 494 -20.97 -24.34 31.24
C CYS A 494 -21.95 -24.97 30.22
N PRO A 495 -23.28 -24.98 30.47
CA PRO A 495 -24.25 -25.42 29.48
C PRO A 495 -24.40 -24.37 28.36
N SER A 496 -24.35 -24.83 27.11
CA SER A 496 -24.62 -23.98 25.94
C SER A 496 -26.12 -23.74 25.76
N PRO A 497 -26.58 -22.53 25.37
CA PRO A 497 -28.00 -22.27 25.14
C PRO A 497 -28.53 -22.99 23.90
N PRO A 498 -29.82 -23.38 23.87
CA PRO A 498 -30.42 -24.06 22.72
C PRO A 498 -30.64 -23.11 21.54
N MET A 499 -30.31 -23.57 20.34
CA MET A 499 -30.53 -22.85 19.08
C MET A 499 -32.02 -22.85 18.70
N PRO A 500 -32.60 -21.73 18.24
CA PRO A 500 -33.99 -21.68 17.78
C PRO A 500 -34.18 -22.38 16.43
N GLU A 501 -35.26 -23.14 16.31
CA GLU A 501 -35.53 -24.15 15.28
C GLU A 501 -36.01 -23.62 13.92
N SER A 502 -35.91 -22.32 13.64
CA SER A 502 -36.47 -21.73 12.41
C SER A 502 -35.49 -20.80 11.68
N SER A 503 -34.51 -21.38 10.99
CA SER A 503 -33.72 -20.66 9.98
C SER A 503 -33.11 -21.68 9.00
N LYS A 504 -33.90 -22.11 8.01
CA LYS A 504 -33.42 -22.86 6.85
C LYS A 504 -32.89 -21.89 5.79
N TRP A 505 -31.69 -21.35 6.00
CA TRP A 505 -30.92 -20.73 4.91
C TRP A 505 -30.09 -21.81 4.22
N HIS A 506 -30.38 -22.07 2.95
CA HIS A 506 -29.59 -23.01 2.14
C HIS A 506 -28.27 -22.34 1.78
N LYS A 507 -27.20 -22.73 2.50
CA LYS A 507 -25.83 -22.38 2.15
C LYS A 507 -25.48 -23.05 0.80
N PRO A 508 -24.87 -22.36 -0.17
CA PRO A 508 -24.35 -23.03 -1.36
C PRO A 508 -23.41 -24.16 -0.93
N LYS A 509 -23.51 -25.34 -1.57
CA LYS A 509 -22.60 -26.45 -1.30
C LYS A 509 -21.18 -26.00 -1.66
N GLU A 510 -20.41 -25.57 -0.66
CA GLU A 510 -18.95 -25.45 -0.77
C GLU A 510 -18.41 -26.84 -1.19
N PRO A 511 -17.52 -26.92 -2.20
CA PRO A 511 -16.83 -28.17 -2.47
C PRO A 511 -16.13 -28.66 -1.19
N PRO A 512 -16.04 -29.97 -0.95
CA PRO A 512 -15.45 -30.49 0.28
C PRO A 512 -14.02 -29.95 0.39
N ARG A 513 -13.76 -29.13 1.42
CA ARG A 513 -12.40 -28.72 1.77
C ARG A 513 -11.63 -29.99 2.10
N GLU A 514 -10.56 -30.25 1.35
CA GLU A 514 -9.63 -31.33 1.69
C GLU A 514 -9.10 -31.10 3.10
N ASN A 515 -9.16 -32.13 3.95
CA ASN A 515 -8.67 -32.05 5.31
C ASN A 515 -7.13 -31.94 5.29
N PRO A 516 -6.54 -30.79 5.66
CA PRO A 516 -5.08 -30.63 5.62
C PRO A 516 -4.38 -31.43 6.73
N SER A 517 -5.12 -32.09 7.61
CA SER A 517 -4.63 -32.82 8.79
C SER A 517 -4.72 -34.34 8.66
N THR A 518 -4.82 -34.87 7.44
CA THR A 518 -4.70 -36.32 7.22
C THR A 518 -3.29 -36.79 7.57
N LEU A 519 -3.18 -38.03 8.06
CA LEU A 519 -1.88 -38.68 8.30
C LEU A 519 -0.96 -38.58 7.08
N GLU A 520 -1.51 -38.77 5.88
CA GLU A 520 -0.74 -38.74 4.64
C GLU A 520 -0.16 -37.36 4.32
N ASN A 521 -0.95 -36.29 4.50
CA ASN A 521 -0.47 -34.92 4.32
C ASN A 521 0.61 -34.54 5.33
N ILE A 522 0.46 -35.00 6.57
CA ILE A 522 1.45 -34.77 7.63
C ILE A 522 2.76 -35.52 7.33
N LYS A 523 2.68 -36.76 6.85
CA LYS A 523 3.84 -37.53 6.38
C LYS A 523 4.57 -36.81 5.26
N VAL A 524 3.86 -36.31 4.25
CA VAL A 524 4.48 -35.55 3.13
C VAL A 524 5.21 -34.31 3.66
N ILE A 525 4.58 -33.52 4.51
CA ILE A 525 5.16 -32.28 5.05
C ILE A 525 6.42 -32.56 5.89
N VAL A 526 6.36 -33.55 6.78
CA VAL A 526 7.46 -33.83 7.72
C VAL A 526 8.58 -34.66 7.08
N THR A 527 8.27 -35.45 6.04
CA THR A 527 9.31 -36.09 5.22
C THR A 527 10.07 -35.05 4.41
N ALA A 528 9.37 -34.04 3.85
CA ALA A 528 10.00 -32.94 3.12
C ALA A 528 10.81 -31.99 4.02
N ASP A 529 10.34 -31.72 5.23
CA ASP A 529 11.00 -30.86 6.22
C ASP A 529 10.83 -31.41 7.65
N PRO A 530 11.79 -32.22 8.14
CA PRO A 530 11.71 -32.83 9.47
C PRO A 530 11.71 -31.83 10.63
N SER A 531 12.21 -30.60 10.42
CA SER A 531 12.21 -29.56 11.46
C SER A 531 10.79 -29.13 11.87
N ARG A 532 9.81 -29.40 11.00
CA ARG A 532 8.39 -29.08 11.23
C ARG A 532 7.66 -30.07 12.12
N ALA A 533 8.25 -31.22 12.46
CA ALA A 533 7.57 -32.29 13.21
C ALA A 533 6.96 -31.78 14.54
N ARG A 534 7.73 -31.03 15.34
CA ARG A 534 7.25 -30.48 16.63
C ARG A 534 6.16 -29.41 16.44
N SER A 535 6.26 -28.58 15.40
CA SER A 535 5.26 -27.56 15.07
C SER A 535 3.94 -28.21 14.61
N GLN A 536 4.02 -29.25 13.78
CA GLN A 536 2.85 -29.99 13.33
C GLN A 536 2.18 -30.74 14.49
N LEU A 537 2.96 -31.36 15.38
CA LEU A 537 2.44 -32.02 16.58
C LEU A 537 1.65 -31.05 17.47
N ALA A 538 2.17 -29.84 17.70
CA ALA A 538 1.48 -28.81 18.49
C ALA A 538 0.15 -28.37 17.84
N LYS A 539 0.15 -28.19 16.51
CA LYS A 539 -1.07 -27.82 15.76
C LYS A 539 -2.14 -28.90 15.82
N LEU A 540 -1.78 -30.17 15.65
CA LEU A 540 -2.74 -31.28 15.71
C LEU A 540 -3.30 -31.46 17.13
N LYS A 541 -2.46 -31.32 18.17
CA LYS A 541 -2.93 -31.33 19.56
C LYS A 541 -3.93 -30.20 19.86
N ALA A 542 -3.67 -29.00 19.35
CA ALA A 542 -4.62 -27.88 19.47
C ALA A 542 -5.94 -28.16 18.72
N LYS A 543 -5.87 -28.83 17.57
CA LYS A 543 -7.05 -29.21 16.78
C LYS A 543 -7.98 -30.18 17.52
N LEU A 544 -7.44 -31.11 18.32
CA LEU A 544 -8.23 -32.05 19.13
C LEU A 544 -9.04 -31.39 20.25
N ILE A 545 -8.72 -30.15 20.62
CA ILE A 545 -9.45 -29.41 21.66
C ILE A 545 -10.79 -28.87 21.13
N LEU A 546 -10.96 -28.79 19.80
CA LEU A 546 -12.16 -28.21 19.20
C LEU A 546 -13.38 -29.13 19.40
N PRO A 547 -14.43 -28.68 20.12
CA PRO A 547 -15.58 -29.53 20.46
C PRO A 547 -16.46 -29.90 19.26
N TRP A 548 -16.28 -29.22 18.12
CA TRP A 548 -17.01 -29.46 16.87
C TRP A 548 -16.23 -30.29 15.84
N LEU A 549 -15.11 -30.92 16.24
CA LEU A 549 -14.33 -31.77 15.34
C LEU A 549 -15.08 -33.09 15.03
N LYS A 550 -15.31 -33.36 13.75
CA LYS A 550 -16.06 -34.56 13.30
C LYS A 550 -15.28 -35.84 13.59
N GLY A 551 -15.98 -36.96 13.84
CA GLY A 551 -15.36 -38.24 14.25
C GLY A 551 -14.27 -38.76 13.30
N GLU A 552 -14.51 -38.74 11.99
CA GLU A 552 -13.51 -39.15 10.99
C GLU A 552 -12.26 -38.24 11.00
N GLU A 553 -12.49 -36.93 11.09
CA GLU A 553 -11.41 -35.94 11.13
C GLU A 553 -10.60 -36.03 12.44
N ARG A 554 -11.27 -36.39 13.53
CA ARG A 554 -10.65 -36.66 14.84
C ARG A 554 -9.77 -37.90 14.79
N SER A 555 -10.27 -39.01 14.25
CA SER A 555 -9.50 -40.26 14.05
C SER A 555 -8.23 -40.02 13.22
N GLN A 556 -8.34 -39.30 12.10
CA GLN A 556 -7.19 -38.97 11.26
C GLN A 556 -6.17 -38.05 11.96
N THR A 557 -6.65 -37.11 12.78
CA THR A 557 -5.81 -36.21 13.57
C THR A 557 -5.08 -36.98 14.67
N GLU A 558 -5.74 -37.93 15.35
CA GLU A 558 -5.15 -38.80 16.37
C GLU A 558 -4.08 -39.72 15.76
N ALA A 559 -4.36 -40.35 14.61
CA ALA A 559 -3.40 -41.17 13.89
C ALA A 559 -2.14 -40.39 13.46
N ALA A 560 -2.33 -39.15 13.00
CA ALA A 560 -1.22 -38.25 12.64
C ALA A 560 -0.37 -37.84 13.85
N ILE A 561 -0.97 -37.68 15.03
CA ILE A 561 -0.26 -37.38 16.28
C ILE A 561 0.60 -38.56 16.71
N VAL A 562 0.05 -39.78 16.72
CA VAL A 562 0.79 -40.99 17.10
C VAL A 562 2.00 -41.16 16.20
N TRP A 563 1.81 -41.08 14.88
CA TRP A 563 2.92 -41.20 13.94
C TRP A 563 4.00 -40.11 14.14
N LEU A 564 3.61 -38.87 14.44
CA LEU A 564 4.58 -37.79 14.71
C LEU A 564 5.35 -37.98 16.01
N GLN A 565 4.72 -38.55 17.03
CA GLN A 565 5.39 -38.87 18.30
C GLN A 565 6.45 -39.95 18.05
N ASP A 566 6.08 -41.04 17.37
CA ASP A 566 7.02 -42.10 16.97
C ASP A 566 8.16 -41.57 16.09
N PHE A 567 7.85 -40.69 15.13
CA PHE A 567 8.83 -40.07 14.24
C PHE A 567 9.82 -39.17 14.99
N ILE A 568 9.34 -38.40 15.98
CA ILE A 568 10.19 -37.56 16.82
C ILE A 568 11.07 -38.45 17.69
N ASP A 569 10.49 -39.46 18.34
CA ASP A 569 11.22 -40.33 19.26
C ASP A 569 12.31 -41.14 18.52
N MET A 570 12.08 -41.60 17.29
CA MET A 570 13.08 -42.30 16.47
C MET A 570 14.26 -41.43 15.98
N ARG A 571 14.16 -40.09 15.99
CA ARG A 571 15.24 -39.20 15.52
C ARG A 571 16.07 -38.56 16.62
N PHE A 572 15.72 -38.79 17.88
CA PHE A 572 16.45 -38.29 19.05
C PHE A 572 17.13 -39.42 19.86
N PHE A 573 17.30 -40.61 19.24
CA PHE A 573 18.19 -41.68 19.69
C PHE A 573 19.40 -41.81 18.77
#